data_AF-A0A9D7G1B4-F1
#
_entry.id   AF-A0A9D7G1B4-F1
#
_cell.length_a   1.000
_cell.length_b   1.000
_cell.length_c   1.000
_cell.angle_alpha   90.00
_cell.angle_beta   90.00
_cell.angle_gamma   90.00
#
_symmetry.space_group_name_H-M   'P 1'
#
loop_
_entity.id
_entity.type
_entity.pdbx_description
1 polymer ?
#
loop_
_entity_poly.entity_id
_entity_poly.type
_entity_poly.pdbx_seq_one_letter_code
_entity_poly.pdbx_strand_id
1 'polypeptide(L)' 'MTRQCAVCGKVVPRRDCHKNRYMEYICHACQATGIRFTPQGRRQYLLKRLRAPVLIALAVVSIVLLVLWPYLMKSGILGF' A
#
# COMPACT_ATOMS: atom_id res chain seq x y z
N MET A 1 6.63 9.00 -23.19
CA MET A 1 6.67 9.03 -21.70
C MET A 1 7.83 8.15 -21.21
N THR A 2 8.72 8.71 -20.39
CA THR A 2 9.83 8.00 -19.74
C THR A 2 9.41 7.45 -18.37
N ARG A 3 10.15 6.48 -17.85
CA ARG A 3 9.97 5.89 -16.52
C ARG A 3 11.33 5.69 -15.85
N GLN A 4 11.35 5.76 -14.53
CA GLN A 4 12.55 5.50 -13.75
C GLN A 4 12.61 4.01 -13.39
N CYS A 5 13.77 3.38 -13.62
CA CYS A 5 14.01 2.00 -13.19
C CYS A 5 14.15 1.95 -11.66
N ALA A 6 13.40 1.07 -11.00
CA ALA A 6 13.44 0.88 -9.55
C ALA A 6 14.77 0.29 -9.04
N VAL A 7 15.54 -0.37 -9.92
CA VAL A 7 16.81 -1.04 -9.57
C VAL A 7 17.99 -0.09 -9.68
N CYS A 8 18.18 0.52 -10.85
CA CYS A 8 19.37 1.34 -11.15
C CYS A 8 19.09 2.85 -11.14
N GLY A 9 17.85 3.28 -10.93
CA GLY A 9 17.47 4.69 -10.90
C GLY A 9 17.51 5.41 -12.25
N LYS A 10 17.95 4.75 -13.34
CA LYS A 10 18.04 5.35 -14.68
C LYS A 10 16.64 5.67 -15.23
N VAL A 11 16.52 6.83 -15.86
CA VAL A 11 15.34 7.22 -16.62
C VAL A 11 15.44 6.61 -18.00
N VAL A 12 14.50 5.74 -18.32
CA VAL A 12 14.46 4.98 -19.58
C VAL A 12 13.08 5.12 -20.25
N PRO A 13 12.99 4.94 -21.58
CA PRO A 13 11.72 4.96 -22.28
C PRO A 13 10.79 3.86 -21.77
N ARG A 14 9.47 4.10 -21.73
CA ARG A 14 8.52 3.09 -21.25
C ARG A 14 8.58 1.76 -22.02
N ARG A 15 8.91 1.80 -23.31
CA ARG A 15 9.10 0.60 -24.15
C ARG A 15 10.28 -0.27 -23.69
N ASP A 16 11.26 0.35 -23.02
CA ASP A 16 12.48 -0.30 -22.54
C ASP A 16 12.38 -0.69 -21.05
N CYS A 17 11.15 -0.69 -20.53
CA CYS A 17 10.81 -1.08 -19.17
C CYS A 17 9.79 -2.20 -19.15
N HIS A 18 10.05 -3.20 -18.31
CA HIS A 18 9.06 -4.15 -17.86
C HIS A 18 8.39 -3.65 -16.57
N LYS A 19 7.06 -3.70 -16.51
CA LYS A 19 6.30 -3.40 -15.30
C LYS A 19 6.00 -4.70 -14.56
N ASN A 20 6.48 -4.83 -13.32
CA ASN A 20 6.27 -6.04 -12.52
C ASN A 20 4.91 -6.05 -11.80
N ARG A 21 4.58 -7.20 -11.16
CA ARG A 21 3.34 -7.37 -10.39
C ARG A 21 3.20 -6.42 -9.19
N TYR A 22 4.30 -5.83 -8.73
CA TYR A 22 4.33 -4.86 -7.64
C TYR A 22 4.20 -3.41 -8.13
N MET A 23 3.84 -3.20 -9.40
CA MET A 23 3.71 -1.91 -10.07
C MET A 23 5.03 -1.13 -10.24
N GLU A 24 6.19 -1.79 -10.10
CA GLU A 24 7.50 -1.18 -10.33
C GLU A 24 7.91 -1.29 -11.80
N TYR A 25 8.71 -0.33 -12.26
CA TYR A 25 9.32 -0.36 -13.59
C TYR A 25 10.77 -0.80 -13.48
N ILE A 26 11.16 -1.81 -14.26
CA ILE A 26 12.53 -2.34 -14.32
C ILE A 26 12.98 -2.29 -15.78
N CYS A 27 14.15 -1.72 -16.06
CA CYS A 27 14.68 -1.68 -17.42
C CYS A 27 15.09 -3.07 -17.92
N HIS A 28 15.07 -3.30 -19.23
CA HIS A 28 15.46 -4.60 -19.80
C HIS A 28 16.90 -5.00 -19.45
N ALA A 29 17.82 -4.04 -19.27
CA ALA A 29 19.18 -4.33 -18.83
C ALA A 29 19.22 -4.97 -17.42
N CYS A 30 18.49 -4.41 -16.45
CA CYS A 30 18.39 -5.00 -15.11
C CYS A 30 17.57 -6.29 -15.10
N GLN A 31 16.61 -6.43 -16.02
CA GLN A 31 15.86 -7.67 -16.17
C GLN A 31 16.76 -8.79 -16.73
N ALA A 32 17.65 -8.47 -17.67
CA ALA A 32 18.61 -9.42 -18.26
C ALA A 32 19.63 -9.93 -17.23
N THR A 33 19.97 -9.13 -16.21
CA THR A 33 20.79 -9.59 -15.08
C THR A 33 20.03 -10.47 -14.07
N GLY A 34 18.77 -10.83 -14.37
CA GLY A 34 17.93 -11.68 -13.52
C GLY A 34 17.14 -10.94 -12.44
N ILE A 35 17.23 -9.60 -12.37
CA ILE A 35 16.54 -8.82 -11.33
C ILE A 35 15.09 -8.58 -11.74
N ARG A 36 14.14 -9.21 -11.04
CA ARG A 36 12.70 -9.15 -11.34
C ARG A 36 11.88 -8.26 -10.38
N PHE A 37 12.40 -7.96 -9.21
CA PHE A 37 11.73 -7.15 -8.20
C PHE A 37 12.72 -6.53 -7.22
N THR A 38 12.32 -5.42 -6.60
CA THR A 38 13.06 -4.78 -5.51
C THR A 38 12.34 -5.00 -4.18
N PRO A 39 13.08 -5.26 -3.07
CA PRO A 39 12.46 -5.47 -1.75
C PRO A 39 11.69 -4.23 -1.27
N GLN A 40 12.14 -3.03 -1.67
CA GLN A 40 11.45 -1.77 -1.39
C GLN A 40 10.06 -1.71 -2.05
N GLY A 41 9.91 -2.12 -3.31
CA GLY A 41 8.62 -2.18 -3.98
C GLY A 41 7.65 -3.16 -3.37
N ARG A 42 8.15 -4.33 -2.97
CA ARG A 42 7.33 -5.32 -2.27
C ARG A 42 6.74 -4.72 -0.99
N ARG A 43 7.55 -3.96 -0.23
CA ARG A 43 7.09 -3.28 1.00
C ARG A 43 6.07 -2.18 0.70
N GLN A 44 6.30 -1.35 -0.31
CA GLN A 44 5.34 -0.31 -0.71
C GLN A 44 4.03 -0.90 -1.24
N TYR A 45 4.09 -1.99 -1.99
CA TYR A 45 2.91 -2.71 -2.47
C TYR A 45 2.09 -3.26 -1.30
N LEU A 46 2.74 -3.91 -0.33
CA LEU A 46 2.09 -4.39 0.88
C LEU A 46 1.46 -3.25 1.69
N LEU A 47 2.19 -2.15 1.92
CA LEU A 47 1.67 -0.97 2.62
C LEU A 47 0.42 -0.40 1.92
N LYS A 48 0.47 -0.22 0.60
CA LYS A 48 -0.69 0.26 -0.17
C LYS A 48 -1.86 -0.71 -0.10
N ARG A 49 -1.59 -2.01 -0.16
CA ARG A 49 -2.63 -3.05 -0.08
C ARG A 49 -3.27 -3.15 1.31
N LEU A 50 -2.50 -2.93 2.37
CA LEU A 50 -2.99 -2.95 3.76
C LEU A 50 -3.67 -1.65 4.18
N ARG A 51 -3.34 -0.51 3.53
CA ARG A 51 -3.92 0.78 3.87
C ARG A 51 -5.45 0.81 3.71
N ALA A 52 -5.96 0.26 2.61
CA ALA A 52 -7.41 0.21 2.36
C ALA A 52 -8.19 -0.60 3.42
N PRO A 53 -7.86 -1.89 3.69
CA PRO A 53 -8.59 -2.67 4.70
C PRO A 53 -8.42 -2.11 6.11
N VAL A 54 -7.26 -1.53 6.45
CA VAL A 54 -7.06 -0.89 7.77
C VAL A 54 -7.96 0.32 7.94
N LEU A 55 -8.08 1.18 6.90
CA LEU A 55 -8.98 2.34 6.95
C LEU A 55 -10.45 1.92 7.06
N ILE A 56 -10.84 0.87 6.33
CA ILE A 56 -12.21 0.32 6.42
C ILE A 56 -12.46 -0.23 7.82
N ALA A 57 -11.54 -1.02 8.37
CA ALA A 57 -11.68 -1.58 9.72
C ALA A 57 -11.79 -0.47 10.78
N LEU A 58 -10.96 0.58 10.69
CA LEU A 58 -11.03 1.74 11.59
C LEU A 58 -12.38 2.46 11.49
N ALA A 59 -12.90 2.65 10.28
CA ALA A 59 -14.21 3.26 10.07
C ALA A 59 -15.35 2.39 10.65
N VAL A 60 -15.28 1.07 10.50
CA VAL A 60 -16.27 0.16 11.08
C VAL A 60 -16.22 0.22 12.61
N VAL A 61 -15.02 0.16 13.20
CA VAL A 61 -14.84 0.25 14.66
C VAL A 61 -15.35 1.58 15.20
N SER A 62 -15.07 2.71 14.52
CA SER A 62 -15.56 4.02 14.95
C SER A 62 -17.08 4.12 14.88
N ILE A 63 -17.72 3.58 13.83
CA ILE A 63 -19.18 3.53 13.72
C ILE A 63 -19.78 2.67 14.85
N VAL A 64 -19.22 1.49 15.12
CA VAL A 64 -19.68 0.61 16.19
C VAL A 64 -19.58 1.31 17.55
N LEU A 65 -18.45 1.98 17.83
CA LEU A 65 -18.27 2.77 19.04
C LEU A 65 -19.29 3.90 19.14
N LEU A 66 -19.55 4.64 18.06
CA LEU A 66 -20.55 5.71 18.04
C LEU A 66 -21.98 5.21 18.29
N VAL A 67 -22.33 4.04 17.73
CA VAL A 67 -23.65 3.42 17.93
C VAL A 67 -23.79 2.87 19.35
N LEU A 68 -22.73 2.29 19.91
CA LEU A 68 -22.73 1.74 21.27
C LEU A 68 -22.56 2.82 22.34
N TRP A 69 -22.02 3.99 21.99
CA TRP A 69 -21.80 5.12 22.88
C TRP A 69 -23.02 5.49 23.74
N PRO A 70 -24.23 5.71 23.20
CA PRO A 70 -25.41 6.03 24.01
C PRO A 70 -25.80 4.89 24.96
N TYR A 71 -25.57 3.63 24.58
CA TYR A 71 -25.86 2.48 25.45
C TYR A 71 -24.86 2.38 26.60
N LEU A 72 -23.58 2.65 26.32
CA LEU A 72 -22.52 2.72 27.34
C LEU A 72 -22.79 3.87 28.33
N MET A 73 -23.12 5.06 27.84
CA MET A 73 -23.47 6.21 28.68
C MET A 73 -24.72 5.95 29.53
N LYS A 74 -25.74 5.28 28.95
CA LYS A 74 -26.98 4.95 29.66
C LYS A 74 -26.82 3.83 30.69
N SER A 75 -25.83 2.96 30.53
CA SER A 75 -25.52 1.86 31.45
C SER A 75 -24.76 2.27 32.72
N GLY A 76 -24.38 3.55 32.87
CA GLY A 76 -23.79 4.08 34.11
C GLY A 76 -22.37 3.59 34.44
N ILE A 77 -21.68 2.92 33.50
CA ILE A 77 -20.30 2.42 33.70
C ILE A 77 -19.27 3.57 33.73
N LEU A 78 -19.60 4.71 33.10
CA LEU A 78 -18.85 5.97 33.15
C LEU A 78 -19.71 7.05 33.82
N GLY A 79 -20.16 6.78 35.05
CA GLY A 79 -20.79 7.79 35.90
C GLY A 79 -19.73 8.75 36.46
N PHE A 80 -19.75 10.00 35.98
CA PHE A 80 -19.39 11.14 36.81
C PHE A 80 -20.59 11.51 37.70
#